data_AF-A0A1F6NQL9-F1
#
_entry.id   AF-A0A1F6NQL9-F1
#
_cell.length_a   1.000
_cell.length_b   1.000
_cell.length_c   1.000
_cell.angle_alpha   90.00
_cell.angle_beta   90.00
_cell.angle_gamma   90.00
#
_symmetry.space_group_name_H-M   'P 1'
#
loop_
_entity.id
_entity.type
_entity.pdbx_description
1 polymer ?
#
loop_
_entity_poly.entity_id
_entity_poly.type
_entity_poly.pdbx_seq_one_letter_code
_entity_poly.pdbx_strand_id
1 'polypeptide(L)'
;MATQGLITVMQDGQVLMKIVAGCHGYKAKAVATSIRKNWPVSIDDAYELAQKTGFGDEQSLVVISHEGYRAEGVEDLPYSYEETLDNPDFNPRWDSGMCDYLEIVNI
;
A
#
# COMPACT_ATOMS: atom_id res chain seq x y z
N MET A 1 -10.28 -0.25 -16.66
CA MET A 1 -9.91 -1.51 -15.97
C MET A 1 -9.08 -1.12 -14.78
N ALA A 2 -9.55 -1.34 -13.56
CA ALA A 2 -8.85 -0.87 -12.37
C ALA A 2 -8.36 -2.06 -11.56
N THR A 3 -7.30 -2.71 -12.05
CA THR A 3 -6.61 -3.75 -11.28
C THR A 3 -5.87 -3.08 -10.12
N GLN A 4 -6.53 -2.87 -8.99
CA GLN A 4 -5.94 -2.17 -7.85
C GLN A 4 -5.57 -3.10 -6.72
N GLY A 5 -4.37 -2.87 -6.19
CA GLY A 5 -3.80 -3.63 -5.10
C GLY A 5 -3.69 -2.79 -3.84
N LEU A 6 -3.98 -3.41 -2.71
CA LEU A 6 -3.78 -2.85 -1.38
C LEU A 6 -3.01 -3.86 -0.54
N ILE A 7 -1.93 -3.41 0.07
CA ILE A 7 -1.23 -4.15 1.11
C ILE A 7 -1.33 -3.31 2.37
N THR A 8 -1.89 -3.88 3.43
CA THR A 8 -1.95 -3.23 4.74
C THR A 8 -1.05 -3.98 5.69
N VAL A 9 -0.09 -3.28 6.30
CA VAL A 9 0.77 -3.84 7.33
C VAL A 9 0.22 -3.44 8.70
N MET A 10 0.06 -4.43 9.57
CA MET A 10 -0.51 -4.28 10.90
C MET A 10 0.36 -4.91 11.97
N GLN A 11 0.34 -4.31 13.15
CA GLN A 11 0.92 -4.86 14.37
C GLN A 11 -0.03 -4.57 15.54
N ASP A 12 -0.30 -5.57 16.38
CA ASP A 12 -1.16 -5.45 17.56
C ASP A 12 -2.52 -4.77 17.29
N GLY A 13 -3.09 -5.04 16.11
CA GLY A 13 -4.38 -4.48 15.67
C GLY A 13 -4.35 -3.05 15.14
N GLN A 14 -3.18 -2.42 15.06
CA GLN A 14 -2.99 -1.08 14.50
C GLN A 14 -2.42 -1.15 13.08
N VAL A 15 -2.89 -0.29 12.18
CA VAL A 15 -2.30 -0.14 10.84
C VAL A 15 -1.04 0.70 10.93
N LEU A 16 0.09 0.13 10.53
CA LEU A 16 1.38 0.82 10.51
C LEU A 16 1.65 1.46 9.14
N MET A 17 1.24 0.79 8.07
CA MET A 17 1.54 1.22 6.70
C MET A 17 0.53 0.63 5.72
N LYS A 18 0.22 1.40 4.67
CA LYS A 18 -0.47 0.93 3.47
C LYS A 18 0.39 1.12 2.23
N ILE A 19 0.33 0.15 1.33
CA ILE A 19 0.96 0.20 0.01
C ILE A 19 -0.15 -0.02 -1.02
N VAL A 20 -0.42 1.02 -1.80
CA VAL A 20 -1.56 1.11 -2.71
C VAL A 20 -1.04 1.21 -4.13
N ALA A 21 -1.55 0.38 -5.03
CA ALA A 21 -1.18 0.41 -6.44
C ALA A 21 -2.40 0.54 -7.34
N GLY A 22 -2.30 1.43 -8.33
CA GLY A 22 -3.34 1.58 -9.35
C GLY A 22 -3.32 0.54 -10.47
N CYS A 23 -2.22 -0.20 -10.60
CA CYS A 23 -2.04 -1.28 -11.56
C CYS A 23 -1.24 -2.45 -10.95
N HIS A 24 -1.20 -3.58 -11.65
CA HIS A 24 -0.45 -4.78 -11.23
C HIS A 24 -0.76 -5.28 -9.81
N GLY A 25 -1.97 -5.06 -9.31
CA GLY A 25 -2.39 -5.46 -7.95
C GLY A 25 -2.18 -6.95 -7.64
N TYR A 26 -2.21 -7.82 -8.64
CA TYR A 26 -1.94 -9.26 -8.51
C TYR A 26 -0.54 -9.60 -7.96
N LYS A 27 0.38 -8.63 -7.89
CA LYS A 27 1.69 -8.76 -7.24
C LYS A 27 1.67 -8.53 -5.73
N ALA A 28 0.54 -8.09 -5.14
CA ALA A 28 0.41 -7.76 -3.72
C ALA A 28 0.99 -8.84 -2.81
N LYS A 29 0.65 -10.11 -3.07
CA LYS A 29 1.09 -11.27 -2.29
C LYS A 29 2.61 -11.44 -2.24
N ALA A 30 3.29 -11.16 -3.36
CA ALA A 30 4.74 -11.28 -3.43
C ALA A 30 5.43 -10.19 -2.59
N VAL A 31 4.93 -8.95 -2.66
CA VAL A 31 5.41 -7.83 -1.84
C VAL A 31 5.14 -8.11 -0.36
N ALA A 32 3.90 -8.50 -0.01
CA ALA A 32 3.49 -8.85 1.34
C ALA A 32 4.37 -9.94 1.97
N THR A 33 4.71 -10.97 1.20
CA THR A 33 5.63 -12.04 1.63
C THR A 33 7.03 -11.51 1.94
N SER A 34 7.53 -10.58 1.13
CA SER A 34 8.83 -9.95 1.34
C SER A 34 8.84 -9.02 2.56
N ILE A 35 7.78 -8.24 2.77
CA ILE A 35 7.63 -7.39 3.98
C ILE A 35 7.67 -8.25 5.23
N ARG A 36 6.88 -9.33 5.26
CA ARG A 36 6.80 -10.24 6.42
C ARG A 36 8.16 -10.86 6.79
N LYS A 37 9.06 -11.04 5.81
CA LYS A 37 10.41 -11.60 6.03
C LYS A 37 11.44 -10.58 6.48
N ASN A 38 11.26 -9.31 6.15
CA ASN A 38 12.27 -8.27 6.32
C ASN A 38 11.83 -7.14 7.25
N TRP A 39 10.75 -7.32 8.02
CA TRP A 39 10.26 -6.31 8.95
C TRP A 39 11.29 -6.00 10.06
N PRO A 40 11.44 -4.74 10.50
CA PRO A 40 10.74 -3.53 10.05
C PRO A 40 11.26 -2.97 8.72
N VAL A 41 10.37 -2.39 7.92
CA VAL A 41 10.71 -1.68 6.68
C VAL A 41 10.21 -0.24 6.74
N SER A 42 11.00 0.71 6.23
CA SER A 42 10.57 2.11 6.11
C SER A 42 9.61 2.30 4.93
N ILE A 43 8.98 3.48 4.83
CA ILE A 43 8.16 3.88 3.66
C ILE A 43 8.98 3.74 2.37
N ASP A 44 10.25 4.17 2.41
CA ASP A 44 11.16 4.12 1.27
C ASP A 44 11.49 2.69 0.86
N ASP A 45 11.82 1.84 1.83
CA ASP A 45 12.12 0.42 1.58
C ASP A 45 10.90 -0.31 1.02
N ALA A 46 9.70 -0.02 1.55
CA ALA A 46 8.44 -0.59 1.07
C ALA A 46 8.11 -0.13 -0.35
N TYR A 47 8.35 1.14 -0.68
CA TYR A 47 8.18 1.67 -2.03
C TYR A 47 9.14 1.00 -3.02
N GLU A 48 10.43 0.92 -2.69
CA GLU A 48 11.42 0.25 -3.52
C GLU A 48 11.12 -1.24 -3.71
N LEU A 49 10.67 -1.92 -2.64
CA LEU A 49 10.32 -3.32 -2.69
C LEU A 49 9.13 -3.58 -3.61
N ALA A 50 8.11 -2.72 -3.54
CA ALA A 50 6.94 -2.78 -4.43
C ALA A 50 7.35 -2.55 -5.89
N GLN A 51 8.16 -1.53 -6.17
CA GLN A 51 8.71 -1.26 -7.51
C GLN A 51 9.51 -2.45 -8.04
N LYS A 52 10.45 -2.99 -7.26
CA LYS A 52 11.28 -4.15 -7.63
C LYS A 52 10.44 -5.40 -7.92
N THR A 53 9.29 -5.55 -7.27
CA THR A 53 8.37 -6.68 -7.47
C THR A 53 7.40 -6.46 -8.64
N GLY A 54 7.32 -5.24 -9.17
CA GLY A 54 6.38 -4.82 -10.20
C GLY A 54 4.95 -4.61 -9.67
N PHE A 55 4.80 -4.26 -8.40
CA PHE A 55 3.52 -3.89 -7.80
C PHE A 55 3.27 -2.40 -8.01
N GLY A 56 2.30 -2.06 -8.86
CA GLY A 56 2.13 -0.71 -9.37
C GLY A 56 3.17 -0.31 -10.42
N ASP A 57 3.02 0.89 -10.94
CA ASP A 57 4.04 1.64 -11.65
C ASP A 57 4.40 2.88 -10.83
N GLU A 58 5.44 3.62 -11.21
CA GLU A 58 5.88 4.84 -10.48
C GLU A 58 4.78 5.90 -10.32
N GLN A 59 3.83 5.96 -11.26
CA GLN A 59 2.76 6.95 -11.24
C GLN A 59 1.54 6.53 -10.42
N SER A 60 1.43 5.25 -10.07
CA SER A 60 0.27 4.69 -9.40
C SER A 60 0.55 4.01 -8.07
N LEU A 61 1.83 3.87 -7.70
CA LEU A 61 2.25 3.35 -6.41
C LEU A 61 2.28 4.48 -5.37
N VAL A 62 1.64 4.22 -4.24
CA VAL A 62 1.65 5.07 -3.06
C VAL A 62 1.97 4.21 -1.86
N VAL A 63 2.91 4.65 -1.02
CA VAL A 63 3.13 4.07 0.31
C VAL A 63 2.84 5.14 1.35
N ILE A 64 2.01 4.84 2.34
CA ILE A 64 1.60 5.78 3.38
C ILE A 64 1.65 5.15 4.77
N SER A 65 2.00 5.96 5.76
CA SER A 65 1.94 5.67 7.19
C SER A 65 1.53 6.93 7.96
N HIS A 66 1.40 6.82 9.29
CA HIS A 66 1.14 7.98 10.15
C HIS A 66 2.29 9.01 10.16
N GLU A 67 3.50 8.63 9.74
CA GLU A 67 4.67 9.52 9.70
C GLU A 67 4.81 10.27 8.37
N GLY A 68 4.03 9.89 7.35
CA GLY A 68 4.09 10.49 6.02
C GLY A 68 3.83 9.49 4.90
N TYR A 69 4.18 9.87 3.68
CA TYR A 69 3.98 9.06 2.48
C TYR A 69 5.11 9.20 1.47
N ARG A 70 5.16 8.26 0.51
CA ARG A 70 5.99 8.31 -0.69
C ARG A 70 5.17 7.97 -1.93
N ALA A 71 5.25 8.86 -2.92
CA ALA A 71 4.71 8.70 -4.27
C ALA A 71 5.51 9.62 -5.23
N GLU A 72 5.79 9.17 -6.45
CA GLU A 72 6.53 9.97 -7.45
C GLU A 72 5.60 10.71 -8.43
N GLY A 73 4.37 10.21 -8.61
CA GLY A 73 3.40 10.77 -9.57
C GLY A 73 2.26 11.58 -8.97
N VAL A 74 2.29 11.84 -7.67
CA VAL A 74 1.19 12.49 -6.95
C VAL A 74 1.77 13.59 -6.06
N GLU A 75 1.54 14.86 -6.44
CA GLU A 75 2.02 16.02 -5.66
C GLU A 75 1.34 16.09 -4.29
N ASP A 76 0.03 15.86 -4.24
CA ASP A 76 -0.76 15.80 -3.00
C ASP A 76 -1.64 14.55 -2.99
N LEU A 77 -1.52 13.73 -1.94
CA LEU A 77 -2.45 12.61 -1.75
C LEU A 77 -3.84 13.15 -1.39
N PRO A 78 -4.92 12.59 -1.95
CA PRO A 78 -6.27 12.91 -1.51
C PRO A 78 -6.45 12.65 0.00
N TYR A 79 -7.27 13.47 0.65
CA TYR A 79 -7.59 13.38 2.08
C TYR A 79 -8.09 11.99 2.51
N SER A 80 -8.69 11.22 1.59
CA SER A 80 -9.12 9.84 1.81
C SER A 80 -8.00 8.89 2.25
N TYR A 81 -6.74 9.16 1.88
CA TYR A 81 -5.61 8.32 2.28
C TYR A 81 -5.33 8.44 3.78
N GLU A 82 -5.45 9.64 4.34
CA GLU A 82 -5.25 9.88 5.78
C GLU A 82 -6.45 9.36 6.59
N GLU A 83 -7.68 9.72 6.20
CA GLU A 83 -8.89 9.34 6.95
C GLU A 83 -9.14 7.83 7.01
N THR A 84 -8.67 7.09 6.01
CA THR A 84 -8.92 5.66 5.89
C THR A 84 -7.69 4.82 6.19
N LEU A 85 -6.58 5.43 6.61
CA LEU A 85 -5.34 4.72 6.91
C LEU A 85 -5.58 3.58 7.92
N ASP A 86 -6.32 3.87 8.99
CA ASP A 86 -6.61 2.91 10.06
C ASP A 86 -7.64 1.84 9.68
N ASN A 87 -8.28 1.93 8.50
CA ASN A 87 -9.20 0.91 8.02
C ASN A 87 -8.47 -0.12 7.13
N PRO A 88 -8.15 -1.33 7.61
CA PRO A 88 -7.17 -2.19 6.98
C PRO A 88 -7.56 -2.75 5.60
N ASP A 89 -8.85 -2.80 5.27
CA ASP A 89 -9.34 -3.34 3.99
C ASP A 89 -9.77 -2.25 3.00
N PHE A 90 -9.72 -0.98 3.40
CA PHE A 90 -10.18 0.14 2.57
C PHE A 90 -9.08 0.65 1.64
N ASN A 91 -9.35 0.63 0.33
CA ASN A 91 -8.50 1.23 -0.69
C ASN A 91 -8.81 2.73 -0.86
N PRO A 92 -7.94 3.63 -0.40
CA PRO A 92 -8.19 5.08 -0.45
C PRO A 92 -8.21 5.68 -1.86
N ARG A 93 -7.80 4.91 -2.88
CA ARG A 93 -7.78 5.36 -4.28
C ARG A 93 -9.15 5.32 -4.96
N TRP A 94 -10.14 4.65 -4.36
CA TRP A 94 -11.51 4.57 -4.87
C TRP A 94 -12.50 4.93 -3.78
N ASP A 95 -13.51 5.75 -4.11
CA ASP A 95 -14.54 6.18 -3.15
C ASP A 95 -15.30 5.01 -2.50
N SER A 96 -15.40 3.88 -3.21
CA SER A 96 -16.03 2.66 -2.68
C SER A 96 -15.13 1.83 -1.75
N GLY A 97 -13.84 2.16 -1.65
CA GLY A 97 -12.86 1.38 -0.89
C GLY A 97 -12.46 0.03 -1.51
N MET A 98 -13.04 -0.34 -2.65
CA MET A 98 -12.83 -1.66 -3.25
C MET A 98 -11.42 -1.82 -3.85
N CYS A 99 -10.86 -3.02 -3.74
CA CYS A 99 -9.68 -3.45 -4.47
C CYS A 99 -9.81 -4.93 -4.87
N ASP A 100 -9.16 -5.30 -5.98
CA ASP A 100 -9.19 -6.68 -6.49
C ASP A 100 -8.19 -7.58 -5.75
N TYR A 101 -7.13 -6.98 -5.22
CA TYR A 101 -6.03 -7.69 -4.56
C TYR A 101 -5.69 -7.04 -3.23
N LEU A 102 -6.24 -7.58 -2.16
CA LEU A 102 -5.96 -7.17 -0.78
C LEU A 102 -5.03 -8.18 -0.11
N GLU A 103 -3.97 -7.68 0.52
CA GLU A 103 -3.12 -8.47 1.42
C GLU A 103 -2.97 -7.75 2.76
N ILE A 104 -3.36 -8.43 3.84
CA ILE A 104 -3.13 -7.94 5.21
C ILE A 104 -1.93 -8.69 5.79
N VAL A 105 -0.89 -7.94 6.14
CA VAL A 105 0.34 -8.44 6.74
C VAL A 105 0.31 -8.14 8.22
N ASN A 106 -0.03 -9.14 9.02
CA ASN A 106 0.19 -9.09 10.46
C ASN A 106 1.66 -9.45 10.74
N ILE A 107 2.34 -8.57 11.48
CA ILE A 107 3.70 -8.79 11.98
C ILE A 107 3.67 -9.22 13.44
#